data_AF-A0A958UUD2-F1
#
_entry.id   AF-A0A958UUD2-F1
#
_cell.length_a   1.000
_cell.length_b   1.000
_cell.length_c   1.000
_cell.angle_alpha   90.00
_cell.angle_beta   90.00
_cell.angle_gamma   90.00
#
_symmetry.space_group_name_H-M   'P 1'
#
loop_
_entity.id
_entity.type
_entity.pdbx_description
1 polymer ?
#
loop_
_entity_poly.entity_id
_entity_poly.type
_entity_poly.pdbx_seq_one_letter_code
_entity_poly.pdbx_strand_id
1 'polypeptide(L)'
;LQNQWQKIHVVLQWLILLIPTFVVIYYFNNNTIDVTLLFKNEKIPLWLLMLGIISQVVFTLRFIYQWIYSERAKESILPFGFWLLSLIGSSLILIYAIFRRDPVLFVGHLLGAIIYVRNLVLLNKMEKWANS
;
A
#
# COMPACT_ATOMS: atom_id res chain seq x y z
N LEU A 1 -17.47 -10.03 9.80
CA LEU A 1 -17.29 -8.57 9.64
C LEU A 1 -17.92 -7.99 8.36
N GLN A 2 -18.81 -8.72 7.65
CA GLN A 2 -19.28 -8.36 6.30
C GLN A 2 -20.47 -7.39 6.20
N ASN A 3 -21.13 -7.00 7.31
CA ASN A 3 -22.39 -6.22 7.26
C ASN A 3 -22.32 -4.78 7.84
N GLN A 4 -21.12 -4.24 8.12
CA GLN A 4 -20.98 -2.88 8.68
C GLN A 4 -20.93 -1.78 7.61
N TRP A 5 -20.59 -2.12 6.36
CA TRP A 5 -20.50 -1.17 5.24
C TRP A 5 -21.84 -0.58 4.80
N GLN A 6 -22.96 -1.24 5.11
CA GLN A 6 -24.29 -0.73 4.83
C GLN A 6 -24.75 0.38 5.79
N LYS A 7 -24.02 0.63 6.89
CA LYS A 7 -24.36 1.69 7.85
C LYS A 7 -23.76 3.06 7.51
N ILE A 8 -22.88 3.14 6.52
CA ILE A 8 -22.36 4.41 6.02
C ILE A 8 -23.44 5.01 5.11
N HIS A 9 -23.84 6.27 5.36
CA HIS A 9 -24.81 6.98 4.50
C HIS A 9 -24.38 6.88 3.03
N VAL A 10 -25.26 6.34 2.18
CA VAL A 10 -25.04 6.16 0.73
C VAL A 10 -24.56 7.45 0.06
N VAL A 11 -25.02 8.61 0.54
CA VAL A 11 -24.59 9.95 0.10
C VAL A 11 -23.09 10.16 0.30
N LEU A 12 -22.52 9.73 1.43
CA LEU A 12 -21.10 9.87 1.72
C LEU A 12 -20.24 9.00 0.79
N GLN A 13 -20.73 7.80 0.42
CA GLN A 13 -20.04 6.92 -0.52
C GLN A 13 -19.94 7.56 -1.92
N TRP A 14 -21.04 8.11 -2.43
CA TRP A 14 -21.06 8.82 -3.70
C TRP A 14 -20.21 10.09 -3.66
N LEU A 15 -20.23 10.84 -2.55
CA LEU A 15 -19.42 12.05 -2.40
C LEU A 15 -17.92 11.75 -2.46
N ILE A 16 -17.45 10.71 -1.75
CA ILE A 16 -16.05 10.28 -1.77
C ILE A 16 -15.60 9.83 -3.17
N LEU A 17 -16.48 9.17 -3.92
CA LEU A 17 -16.22 8.71 -5.29
C LEU A 17 -16.27 9.83 -6.34
N LEU A 18 -17.10 10.86 -6.13
CA LEU A 18 -17.29 11.96 -7.07
C LEU A 18 -16.15 12.98 -7.03
N ILE A 19 -15.50 13.19 -5.88
CA ILE A 19 -14.39 14.15 -5.77
C ILE A 19 -13.24 13.84 -6.75
N PRO A 20 -12.65 12.62 -6.78
CA PRO A 20 -11.53 12.34 -7.67
C PRO A 20 -11.94 12.39 -9.16
N THR A 21 -13.16 11.97 -9.50
CA THR A 21 -13.64 12.02 -10.89
C THR A 21 -13.86 13.46 -11.36
N PHE A 22 -14.44 14.32 -10.52
CA PHE A 22 -14.59 15.75 -10.83
C PHE A 22 -13.23 16.46 -10.98
N VAL A 23 -12.25 16.15 -10.13
CA VAL A 23 -10.89 16.72 -10.24
C VAL A 23 -10.24 16.32 -11.55
N VAL A 24 -10.36 15.05 -11.95
CA VAL A 24 -9.83 14.56 -13.24
C VAL A 24 -10.53 15.25 -14.41
N ILE A 25 -11.87 15.35 -14.40
CA ILE A 25 -12.64 16.01 -15.46
C ILE A 25 -12.27 17.50 -15.55
N TYR A 26 -12.19 18.20 -14.42
CA TYR A 26 -11.83 19.61 -14.36
C TYR A 26 -10.43 19.85 -14.94
N TYR A 27 -9.42 19.11 -14.49
CA TYR A 27 -8.05 19.27 -14.98
C TYR A 27 -7.88 18.85 -16.44
N PHE A 28 -8.59 17.81 -16.88
CA PHE A 28 -8.56 17.36 -18.28
C PHE A 28 -9.22 18.36 -19.21
N ASN A 29 -10.38 18.92 -18.83
CA ASN A 29 -11.09 19.94 -19.61
C ASN A 29 -10.33 21.27 -19.66
N ASN A 30 -9.52 21.57 -18.64
CA ASN A 30 -8.68 22.78 -18.63
C ASN A 30 -7.41 22.66 -19.52
N ASN A 31 -7.24 21.56 -20.29
CA ASN A 31 -6.09 21.30 -21.18
C ASN A 31 -4.70 21.47 -20.52
N THR A 32 -4.64 21.36 -19.18
CA THR A 32 -3.39 21.45 -18.40
C THR A 32 -2.73 20.09 -18.20
N ILE A 33 -3.48 19.00 -18.41
CA ILE A 33 -2.92 17.65 -18.42
C ILE A 33 -2.37 17.39 -19.81
N ASP A 34 -1.15 17.86 -20.04
CA ASP A 34 -0.32 17.25 -21.06
C ASP A 34 0.08 15.87 -20.52
N VAL A 35 -0.66 14.82 -20.90
CA VAL A 35 -0.33 13.43 -20.55
C VAL A 35 1.12 13.11 -20.96
N THR A 36 1.62 13.81 -21.97
CA THR A 36 3.03 13.78 -22.37
C THR A 36 3.96 14.33 -21.29
N LEU A 37 3.62 15.39 -20.55
CA LEU A 37 4.40 15.89 -19.40
C LEU A 37 4.33 14.93 -18.19
N LEU A 38 3.24 14.17 -18.03
CA LEU A 38 3.10 13.17 -16.97
C LEU A 38 3.97 11.93 -17.20
N PHE A 39 4.00 11.40 -18.43
CA PHE A 39 4.76 10.19 -18.76
C PHE A 39 6.16 10.46 -19.34
N LYS A 40 6.41 11.67 -19.86
CA LYS A 40 7.67 12.13 -20.45
C LYS A 40 8.29 13.23 -19.59
N ASN A 41 8.16 13.10 -18.26
CA ASN A 41 8.77 14.01 -17.31
C ASN A 41 10.25 13.64 -17.12
N GLU A 42 11.18 14.47 -17.57
CA GLU A 42 12.63 14.25 -17.37
C GLU A 42 13.02 14.12 -15.89
N LYS A 43 12.14 14.56 -14.97
CA LYS A 43 12.36 14.54 -13.52
C LYS A 43 12.26 13.16 -12.88
N ILE A 44 11.61 12.17 -13.49
CA ILE A 44 11.49 10.80 -12.92
C ILE A 44 11.83 9.77 -14.00
N PRO A 45 12.96 9.06 -13.89
CA PRO A 45 13.33 8.05 -14.88
C PRO A 45 12.38 6.85 -14.83
N LEU A 46 12.13 6.22 -15.99
CA LEU A 46 11.17 5.12 -16.14
C LEU A 46 11.41 3.98 -15.15
N TRP A 47 12.67 3.63 -14.89
CA TRP A 47 13.02 2.57 -13.93
C TRP A 47 12.55 2.90 -12.50
N LEU A 48 12.63 4.17 -12.09
CA LEU A 48 12.20 4.63 -10.77
C LEU A 48 10.67 4.62 -10.66
N LEU A 49 9.98 4.99 -11.75
CA LEU A 49 8.52 4.85 -11.85
C LEU A 49 8.09 3.38 -11.70
N MET A 50 8.75 2.46 -12.43
CA MET A 50 8.48 1.03 -12.33
C MET A 50 8.73 0.49 -10.93
N LEU A 51 9.81 0.94 -10.28
CA LEU A 51 10.10 0.57 -8.89
C LEU A 51 8.98 1.03 -7.95
N GLY A 52 8.48 2.26 -8.09
CA GLY A 52 7.33 2.76 -7.33
C GLY A 52 6.07 1.93 -7.54
N ILE A 53 5.76 1.57 -8.79
CA ILE A 53 4.60 0.73 -9.14
C ILE A 53 4.73 -0.66 -8.50
N ILE A 54 5.87 -1.33 -8.68
CA ILE A 54 6.12 -2.67 -8.10
C ILE A 54 5.99 -2.62 -6.58
N SER A 55 6.54 -1.58 -5.96
CA SER A 55 6.44 -1.37 -4.51
C SER A 55 4.99 -1.32 -4.03
N GLN A 56 4.15 -0.53 -4.71
CA GLN A 56 2.72 -0.39 -4.39
C GLN A 56 1.94 -1.67 -4.64
N VAL A 57 2.25 -2.40 -5.71
CA VAL A 57 1.63 -3.70 -6.00
C VAL A 57 1.95 -4.69 -4.88
N VAL A 58 3.22 -4.84 -4.50
CA VAL A 58 3.63 -5.72 -3.39
C VAL A 58 2.94 -5.33 -2.09
N PHE A 59 2.88 -4.03 -1.78
CA PHE A 59 2.25 -3.52 -0.57
C PHE A 59 0.72 -3.74 -0.57
N THR A 60 0.09 -3.80 -1.74
CA THR A 60 -1.35 -4.09 -1.87
C THR A 60 -1.62 -5.60 -1.77
N LEU A 61 -0.76 -6.42 -2.38
CA LEU A 61 -0.85 -7.89 -2.34
C LEU A 61 -0.91 -8.44 -0.91
N ARG A 62 -0.32 -7.76 0.08
CA ARG A 62 -0.41 -8.19 1.49
C ARG A 62 -1.85 -8.33 1.98
N PHE A 63 -2.75 -7.43 1.55
CA PHE A 63 -4.15 -7.46 1.98
C PHE A 63 -4.90 -8.59 1.28
N ILE A 64 -4.56 -8.85 0.01
CA ILE A 64 -5.09 -10.02 -0.72
C ILE A 64 -4.64 -11.31 -0.03
N TYR A 65 -3.36 -11.41 0.33
CA TYR A 65 -2.81 -12.56 1.06
C TYR A 65 -3.51 -12.75 2.41
N GLN A 66 -3.67 -11.67 3.19
CA GLN A 66 -4.37 -11.71 4.47
C GLN A 66 -5.83 -12.11 4.30
N TRP A 67 -6.52 -11.58 3.30
CA TRP A 67 -7.91 -11.94 3.04
C TRP A 67 -8.05 -13.42 2.72
N ILE A 68 -7.26 -13.95 1.79
CA ILE A 68 -7.26 -15.38 1.44
C ILE A 68 -6.96 -16.24 2.69
N TYR A 69 -6.01 -15.83 3.51
CA TYR A 69 -5.66 -16.56 4.72
C TYR A 69 -6.80 -16.53 5.76
N SER A 70 -7.39 -15.36 5.99
CA SER A 70 -8.51 -15.19 6.92
C SER A 70 -9.78 -15.91 6.48
N GLU A 71 -10.06 -16.00 5.18
CA GLU A 71 -11.20 -16.79 4.67
C GLU A 71 -11.00 -18.28 4.95
N ARG A 72 -9.78 -18.79 4.80
CA ARG A 72 -9.46 -20.19 5.09
C ARG A 72 -9.51 -20.49 6.60
N ALA A 73 -9.00 -19.58 7.41
CA ALA A 73 -8.94 -19.74 8.87
C ALA A 73 -10.25 -19.36 9.58
N LYS A 74 -11.17 -18.66 8.90
CA LYS A 74 -12.38 -18.02 9.47
C LYS A 74 -12.10 -17.05 10.63
N GLU A 75 -10.87 -16.54 10.70
CA GLU A 75 -10.40 -15.64 11.75
C GLU A 75 -9.73 -14.40 11.13
N SER A 76 -9.94 -13.25 11.76
CA SER A 76 -9.35 -11.98 11.35
C SER A 76 -7.94 -11.81 11.93
N ILE A 77 -7.02 -12.70 11.53
CA ILE A 77 -5.62 -12.69 11.97
C ILE A 77 -4.66 -12.23 10.87
N LEU A 78 -3.53 -11.65 11.28
CA LEU A 78 -2.48 -11.17 10.38
C LEU A 78 -1.35 -12.23 10.30
N PRO A 79 -1.31 -13.04 9.24
CA PRO A 79 -0.34 -14.13 9.11
C PRO A 79 1.10 -13.63 8.91
N PHE A 80 2.08 -14.51 9.08
CA PHE A 80 3.50 -14.22 8.81
C PHE A 80 3.72 -13.58 7.42
N GLY A 81 3.08 -14.11 6.38
CA GLY A 81 3.20 -13.59 5.01
C GLY A 81 2.72 -12.14 4.84
N PHE A 82 1.76 -11.67 5.65
CA PHE A 82 1.33 -10.26 5.63
C PHE A 82 2.47 -9.33 6.06
N TRP A 83 3.18 -9.69 7.13
CA TRP A 83 4.29 -8.90 7.64
C TRP A 83 5.52 -8.98 6.73
N LEU A 84 5.76 -10.15 6.11
CA LEU A 84 6.84 -10.32 5.14
C LEU A 84 6.60 -9.47 3.89
N LEU A 85 5.40 -9.52 3.30
CA LEU A 85 5.04 -8.67 2.16
C LEU A 85 5.11 -7.18 2.50
N SER A 86 4.70 -6.81 3.72
CA SER A 86 4.84 -5.43 4.20
C SER A 86 6.29 -4.99 4.29
N LEU A 87 7.19 -5.85 4.77
CA LEU A 87 8.62 -5.55 4.87
C LEU A 87 9.28 -5.43 3.50
N ILE A 88 8.96 -6.33 2.56
CA ILE A 88 9.47 -6.28 1.18
C ILE A 88 8.97 -5.00 0.49
N GLY A 89 7.66 -4.74 0.54
CA GLY A 89 7.07 -3.53 -0.03
C GLY A 89 7.68 -2.26 0.57
N SER A 90 7.80 -2.18 1.90
CA SER A 90 8.41 -1.02 2.58
C SER A 90 9.87 -0.83 2.20
N SER A 91 10.64 -1.91 2.04
CA SER A 91 12.04 -1.84 1.60
C SER A 91 12.16 -1.25 0.19
N LEU A 92 11.28 -1.66 -0.73
CA LEU A 92 11.24 -1.09 -2.07
C LEU A 92 10.83 0.39 -2.04
N ILE A 93 9.86 0.77 -1.21
CA ILE A 93 9.46 2.18 -1.05
C ILE A 93 10.58 3.02 -0.41
N LEU A 94 11.36 2.46 0.53
CA LEU A 94 12.52 3.15 1.09
C LEU A 94 13.57 3.44 0.02
N ILE A 95 13.86 2.47 -0.84
CA ILE A 95 14.75 2.66 -2.00
C ILE A 95 14.19 3.78 -2.89
N TYR A 96 12.90 3.73 -3.21
CA TYR A 96 12.22 4.78 -3.97
C TYR A 96 12.35 6.17 -3.34
N ALA A 97 12.12 6.27 -2.03
CA ALA A 97 12.14 7.51 -1.27
C ALA A 97 13.53 8.15 -1.24
N ILE A 98 14.59 7.34 -1.14
CA ILE A 98 15.98 7.82 -1.21
C ILE A 98 16.25 8.46 -2.58
N PHE A 99 15.90 7.78 -3.67
CA PHE A 99 16.10 8.31 -5.02
C PHE A 99 15.25 9.54 -5.30
N ARG A 100 14.03 9.59 -4.77
CA ARG A 100 13.13 10.75 -4.87
C ARG A 100 13.47 11.89 -3.89
N ARG A 101 14.41 11.66 -2.96
CA ARG A 101 14.75 12.56 -1.84
C ARG A 101 13.51 13.01 -1.06
N ASP A 102 12.60 12.07 -0.81
CA ASP A 102 11.36 12.32 -0.07
C ASP A 102 11.52 11.87 1.40
N PRO A 103 11.80 12.80 2.33
CA PRO A 103 12.04 12.44 3.73
C PRO A 103 10.77 11.97 4.45
N VAL A 104 9.58 12.44 4.04
CA VAL A 104 8.31 12.06 4.67
C VAL A 104 8.00 10.60 4.35
N LEU A 105 8.14 10.23 3.08
CA LEU A 105 7.96 8.86 2.63
C LEU A 105 9.00 7.93 3.28
N PHE A 106 10.26 8.38 3.36
CA PHE A 106 11.34 7.62 3.97
C PHE A 106 11.06 7.33 5.45
N VAL A 107 10.78 8.35 6.27
CA VAL A 107 10.55 8.18 7.70
C VAL A 107 9.32 7.31 7.96
N GLY A 108 8.22 7.52 7.22
CA GLY A 108 7.01 6.71 7.38
C GLY A 108 7.26 5.22 7.13
N HIS A 109 7.99 4.88 6.06
CA HIS A 109 8.29 3.50 5.72
C HIS A 109 9.40 2.88 6.57
N LEU A 110 10.31 3.68 7.12
CA LEU A 110 11.34 3.20 8.04
C LEU A 110 10.71 2.79 9.38
N LEU A 111 9.82 3.63 9.92
CA LEU A 111 9.07 3.31 11.13
C LEU A 111 8.17 2.08 10.93
N GLY A 112 7.51 1.99 9.78
CA GLY A 112 6.72 0.81 9.40
C GLY A 112 7.58 -0.46 9.36
N ALA A 113 8.75 -0.41 8.72
CA ALA A 113 9.65 -1.55 8.61
C ALA A 113 10.09 -2.10 9.97
N ILE A 114 10.38 -1.22 10.96
CA ILE A 114 10.72 -1.63 12.33
C ILE A 114 9.57 -2.43 12.96
N ILE A 115 8.33 -1.95 12.81
CA ILE A 115 7.13 -2.65 13.32
C ILE A 115 6.98 -4.01 12.63
N TYR A 116 7.20 -4.09 11.32
CA TYR A 116 7.06 -5.33 10.56
C TYR A 116 8.09 -6.37 10.99
N VAL A 117 9.36 -5.98 11.14
CA VAL A 117 10.43 -6.85 11.65
C VAL A 117 10.10 -7.35 13.05
N ARG A 118 9.68 -6.46 13.96
CA ARG A 118 9.28 -6.84 15.32
C ARG A 118 8.19 -7.91 15.30
N ASN A 119 7.15 -7.71 14.50
CA ASN A 119 6.03 -8.65 14.41
C ASN A 119 6.43 -10.00 13.80
N LEU A 120 7.32 -10.02 12.81
CA LEU A 120 7.89 -11.25 12.25
C LEU A 120 8.67 -12.05 13.32
N VAL A 121 9.49 -11.37 14.12
CA VAL A 121 10.26 -12.01 15.20
C VAL A 121 9.33 -12.58 16.28
N LEU A 122 8.28 -11.84 16.65
CA LEU A 122 7.29 -12.30 17.62
C LEU A 122 6.54 -13.54 17.14
N LEU A 123 6.05 -13.54 15.89
CA LEU A 123 5.35 -14.67 15.30
C LEU A 123 6.23 -15.92 15.22
N ASN A 124 7.50 -15.78 14.78
CA ASN A 124 8.45 -16.89 14.71
C ASN A 124 8.76 -17.47 16.12
N LYS A 125 8.83 -16.62 17.15
CA LYS A 125 8.97 -17.09 18.54
C LYS A 125 7.76 -17.88 19.02
N MET A 126 6.54 -17.41 18.71
CA MET A 126 5.30 -18.11 19.09
C MET A 126 5.19 -19.47 18.40
N GLU A 127 5.56 -19.56 17.13
CA GLU A 127 5.56 -20.81 16.37
C GLU A 127 6.56 -21.83 16.96
N LYS A 128 7.75 -21.38 17.35
CA LYS A 128 8.74 -22.26 18.02
C LYS A 128 8.25 -22.79 19.37
N TRP A 129 7.56 -21.96 20.16
CA TRP A 129 7.01 -22.37 21.45
C TRP A 129 5.84 -23.35 21.31
N ALA A 130 5.02 -23.22 20.27
CA ALA A 130 3.95 -24.16 19.99
C ALA A 130 4.44 -25.55 19.55
N ASN A 131 5.67 -25.63 19.02
CA ASN A 131 6.28 -26.86 18.50
C ASN A 131 7.27 -27.53 19.47
N SER A 132 7.47 -26.99 20.69
CA SER A 132 8.34 -27.54 21.75
C SER A 132 7.52 -28.20 22.84
#